data_AF-A0A099SBT9-F1
#
_entry.id   AF-A0A099SBT9-F1
#
_cell.length_a   1.000
_cell.length_b   1.000
_cell.length_c   1.000
_cell.angle_alpha   90.00
_cell.angle_beta   90.00
_cell.angle_gamma   90.00
#
_symmetry.space_group_name_H-M   'P 1'
#
loop_
_entity.id
_entity.type
_entity.pdbx_description
1 polymer ?
#
loop_
_entity_poly.entity_id
_entity_poly.type
_entity_poly.pdbx_seq_one_letter_code
_entity_poly.pdbx_strand_id
1 'polypeptide(L)'
;MEQEILRRLRALPAVHEVLSRLEDEIEFSPFMANEGWTPRMTLYVRQVLQSIREDINRNYANPFEEFEVALWPNIKKELFNKMIKGETSLRRVINATGVVLHTNCGRALLAPEVARFISEQAERYSNLELNIQTGERGSRYVHVEELLCKLTGAEAAMVVNNNAAAVLLMMNTFAQGKEVIVSRGELVEVGGSFRIPEVLKAGGAKLVEVGATNKTWLKDYEAAISSETAMLLKVHTSNYRVEGFTHTVSGAELVKLGEDKGLPVMEDLGSGSFFDGANLGFPPEPTIKQTVKAGLSLVTFSGDKLLGGPQAGIIVGKKSFVQQLRANQLTRALRVDKLTLAALEGTLRLYDNGEFNEIPVWRMLSAPLDRLYETGFELFTALQRNQKIEVKLQEDVSQVGGGAWPTVELPTWVCTIRPRKGSVIELEKFLRLGSVAILSRIHKDWIVMDVRTFLKDDREEVVRRLEEWE
;
A
#
# COMPACT_ATOMS: atom_id res chain seq x y z
N MET A 1 -52.84 3.20 10.35
CA MET A 1 -51.37 3.36 10.42
C MET A 1 -50.79 2.52 11.55
N GLU A 2 -51.15 2.75 12.82
CA GLU A 2 -50.60 2.00 13.96
C GLU A 2 -50.99 0.50 13.98
N GLN A 3 -52.25 0.18 13.67
CA GLN A 3 -52.72 -1.22 13.51
C GLN A 3 -52.00 -1.96 12.37
N GLU A 4 -51.59 -1.22 11.35
CA GLU A 4 -50.98 -1.70 10.11
C GLU A 4 -49.48 -2.00 10.33
N ILE A 5 -48.82 -1.17 11.15
CA ILE A 5 -47.47 -1.41 11.69
C ILE A 5 -47.46 -2.66 12.59
N LEU A 6 -48.41 -2.77 13.52
CA LEU A 6 -48.52 -3.94 14.41
C LEU A 6 -48.75 -5.25 13.62
N ARG A 7 -49.56 -5.20 12.56
CA ARG A 7 -49.80 -6.35 11.67
C ARG A 7 -48.50 -6.79 10.98
N ARG A 8 -47.68 -5.86 10.46
CA ARG A 8 -46.37 -6.15 9.85
C ARG A 8 -45.35 -6.69 10.85
N LEU A 9 -45.29 -6.11 12.05
CA LEU A 9 -44.37 -6.58 13.10
C LEU A 9 -44.67 -8.02 13.55
N ARG A 10 -45.96 -8.40 13.58
CA ARG A 10 -46.39 -9.77 13.89
C ARG A 10 -46.10 -10.77 12.77
N ALA A 11 -45.97 -10.31 11.52
CA ALA A 11 -45.63 -11.16 10.38
C ALA A 11 -44.13 -11.50 10.32
N LEU A 12 -43.27 -10.83 11.11
CA LEU A 12 -41.86 -11.17 11.18
C LEU A 12 -41.67 -12.55 11.83
N PRO A 13 -41.00 -13.50 11.15
CA PRO A 13 -40.73 -14.82 11.71
C PRO A 13 -39.78 -14.75 12.90
N ALA A 14 -39.89 -15.72 13.80
CA ALA A 14 -38.92 -15.87 14.86
C ALA A 14 -37.56 -16.33 14.31
N VAL A 15 -36.47 -16.04 15.04
CA VAL A 15 -35.10 -16.40 14.61
C VAL A 15 -34.97 -17.90 14.28
N HIS A 16 -35.56 -18.77 15.11
CA HIS A 16 -35.49 -20.22 14.90
C HIS A 16 -36.30 -20.69 13.68
N GLU A 17 -37.40 -20.02 13.35
CA GLU A 17 -38.21 -20.32 12.15
C GLU A 17 -37.45 -19.94 10.88
N VAL A 18 -36.75 -18.80 10.90
CA VAL A 18 -35.86 -18.42 9.79
C VAL A 18 -34.75 -19.45 9.63
N LEU A 19 -34.07 -19.83 10.71
CA LEU A 19 -32.98 -20.82 10.65
C LEU A 19 -33.44 -22.16 10.09
N SER A 20 -34.58 -22.68 10.57
CA SER A 20 -35.16 -23.93 10.06
C SER A 20 -35.52 -23.82 8.58
N ARG A 21 -36.12 -22.72 8.16
CA ARG A 21 -36.50 -22.53 6.74
C ARG A 21 -35.29 -22.40 5.81
N LEU A 22 -34.14 -21.94 6.31
CA LEU A 22 -32.90 -21.88 5.54
C LEU A 22 -32.26 -23.25 5.32
N GLU A 23 -32.58 -24.27 6.13
CA GLU A 23 -32.08 -25.64 5.93
C GLU A 23 -32.57 -26.24 4.59
N ASP A 24 -33.77 -25.84 4.17
CA ASP A 24 -34.40 -26.27 2.92
C ASP A 24 -33.93 -25.45 1.69
N GLU A 25 -33.15 -24.38 1.89
CA GLU A 25 -32.71 -23.49 0.83
C GLU A 25 -31.31 -23.88 0.32
N ILE A 26 -31.23 -24.36 -0.92
CA ILE A 26 -30.00 -24.93 -1.50
C ILE A 26 -28.81 -23.95 -1.48
N GLU A 27 -29.09 -22.65 -1.62
CA GLU A 27 -28.07 -21.59 -1.60
C GLU A 27 -27.49 -21.34 -0.20
N PHE A 28 -28.15 -21.80 0.87
CA PHE A 28 -27.69 -21.71 2.26
C PHE A 28 -27.03 -23.00 2.77
N SER A 29 -27.21 -24.12 2.06
CA SER A 29 -26.62 -25.43 2.40
C SER A 29 -25.11 -25.39 2.73
N PRO A 30 -24.25 -24.65 1.99
CA PRO A 30 -22.82 -24.56 2.31
C PRO A 30 -22.51 -23.93 3.67
N PHE A 31 -23.41 -23.06 4.16
CA PHE A 31 -23.26 -22.34 5.42
C PHE A 31 -23.89 -23.09 6.59
N MET A 32 -24.81 -24.01 6.32
CA MET A 32 -25.48 -24.84 7.34
C MET A 32 -24.74 -26.16 7.59
N ALA A 33 -23.91 -26.62 6.65
CA ALA A 33 -23.15 -27.87 6.74
C ALA A 33 -21.99 -27.86 7.76
N ASN A 34 -21.65 -26.70 8.34
CA ASN A 34 -20.56 -26.56 9.30
C ASN A 34 -21.10 -25.97 10.62
N GLU A 35 -21.04 -26.74 11.71
CA GLU A 35 -21.57 -26.34 13.02
C GLU A 35 -20.98 -25.02 13.56
N GLY A 36 -19.78 -24.63 13.11
CA GLY A 36 -19.16 -23.35 13.44
C GLY A 36 -19.88 -22.12 12.87
N TRP A 37 -20.78 -22.30 11.90
CA TRP A 37 -21.54 -21.21 11.27
C TRP A 37 -22.88 -20.94 11.96
N THR A 38 -23.42 -21.87 12.75
CA THR A 38 -24.72 -21.72 13.42
C THR A 38 -24.80 -20.47 14.32
N PRO A 39 -23.78 -20.13 15.15
CA PRO A 39 -23.78 -18.89 15.92
C PRO A 39 -23.77 -17.63 15.03
N ARG A 40 -23.03 -17.68 13.91
CA ARG A 40 -22.91 -16.58 12.95
C ARG A 40 -24.19 -16.35 12.16
N MET A 41 -24.81 -17.43 11.69
CA MET A 41 -26.11 -17.41 11.03
C MET A 41 -27.17 -16.83 11.97
N THR A 42 -27.19 -17.29 13.22
CA THR A 42 -28.12 -16.76 14.25
C THR A 42 -27.94 -15.25 14.44
N LEU A 43 -26.69 -14.77 14.49
CA LEU A 43 -26.39 -13.34 14.58
C LEU A 43 -26.92 -12.58 13.36
N TYR A 44 -26.72 -13.08 12.15
CA TYR A 44 -27.20 -12.43 10.92
C TYR A 44 -28.71 -12.41 10.81
N VAL A 45 -29.39 -13.51 11.15
CA VAL A 45 -30.85 -13.55 11.24
C VAL A 45 -31.36 -12.49 12.21
N ARG A 46 -30.76 -12.37 13.40
CA ARG A 46 -31.13 -11.31 14.37
C ARG A 46 -30.94 -9.91 13.79
N GLN A 47 -29.81 -9.64 13.13
CA GLN A 47 -29.53 -8.33 12.55
C GLN A 47 -30.48 -7.97 11.40
N VAL A 48 -30.76 -8.91 10.49
CA VAL A 48 -31.69 -8.69 9.36
C VAL A 48 -33.10 -8.44 9.87
N LEU A 49 -33.60 -9.29 10.78
CA LEU A 49 -34.92 -9.08 11.38
C LEU A 49 -35.02 -7.76 12.15
N GLN A 50 -33.93 -7.33 12.80
CA GLN A 50 -33.87 -6.04 13.47
C GLN A 50 -33.90 -4.86 12.48
N SER A 51 -33.17 -4.95 11.35
CA SER A 51 -33.21 -3.93 10.29
C SER A 51 -34.61 -3.78 9.71
N ILE A 52 -35.25 -4.89 9.35
CA ILE A 52 -36.62 -4.90 8.82
C ILE A 52 -37.60 -4.33 9.86
N ARG A 53 -37.42 -4.66 11.15
CA ARG A 53 -38.22 -4.10 12.24
C ARG A 53 -38.09 -2.58 12.34
N GLU A 54 -36.89 -2.04 12.18
CA GLU A 54 -36.65 -0.59 12.18
C GLU A 54 -37.28 0.08 10.95
N ASP A 55 -37.21 -0.56 9.79
CA ASP A 55 -37.81 -0.05 8.55
C ASP A 55 -39.34 -0.03 8.61
N ILE A 56 -39.96 -1.07 9.19
CA ILE A 56 -41.42 -1.09 9.45
C ILE A 56 -41.84 0.10 10.32
N ASN A 57 -41.02 0.46 11.32
CA ASN A 57 -41.28 1.57 12.23
C ASN A 57 -41.05 2.96 11.60
N ARG A 58 -40.27 3.06 10.51
CA ARG A 58 -39.94 4.31 9.81
C ARG A 58 -40.94 4.73 8.73
N ASN A 59 -42.08 4.04 8.64
CA ASN A 59 -43.15 4.10 7.61
C ASN A 59 -42.82 3.37 6.30
N TYR A 60 -43.58 2.30 6.04
CA TYR A 60 -43.58 1.53 4.79
C TYR A 60 -44.82 1.88 3.95
N ALA A 61 -44.65 2.22 2.67
CA ALA A 61 -45.73 2.76 1.83
C ALA A 61 -46.63 1.70 1.16
N ASN A 62 -46.21 0.43 1.15
CA ASN A 62 -46.88 -0.63 0.39
C ASN A 62 -48.02 -1.30 1.20
N PRO A 63 -49.07 -1.82 0.53
CA PRO A 63 -50.08 -2.69 1.14
C PRO A 63 -49.48 -3.86 1.93
N PHE A 64 -50.18 -4.37 2.95
CA PHE A 64 -49.69 -5.48 3.78
C PHE A 64 -49.42 -6.74 2.94
N GLU A 65 -50.32 -7.03 2.00
CA GLU A 65 -50.27 -8.22 1.17
C GLU A 65 -49.01 -8.23 0.29
N GLU A 66 -48.59 -7.07 -0.22
CA GLU A 66 -47.33 -6.94 -0.95
C GLU A 66 -46.11 -7.10 -0.04
N PHE A 67 -46.18 -6.55 1.18
CA PHE A 67 -45.12 -6.71 2.18
C PHE A 67 -44.96 -8.18 2.60
N GLU A 68 -46.06 -8.89 2.85
CA GLU A 68 -46.06 -10.29 3.29
C GLU A 68 -45.45 -11.21 2.23
N VAL A 69 -45.81 -11.00 0.96
CA VAL A 69 -45.22 -11.74 -0.17
C VAL A 69 -43.73 -11.44 -0.34
N ALA A 70 -43.32 -10.19 -0.15
CA ALA A 70 -41.92 -9.77 -0.31
C ALA A 70 -41.02 -10.08 0.90
N LEU A 71 -41.60 -10.38 2.07
CA LEU A 71 -40.87 -10.50 3.33
C LEU A 71 -39.80 -11.60 3.28
N TRP A 72 -40.17 -12.82 2.89
CA TRP A 72 -39.22 -13.93 2.81
C TRP A 72 -38.14 -13.71 1.74
N PRO A 73 -38.47 -13.34 0.49
CA PRO A 73 -37.46 -12.96 -0.49
C PRO A 73 -36.49 -11.88 -0.01
N ASN A 74 -36.97 -10.88 0.74
CA ASN A 74 -36.12 -9.83 1.27
C ASN A 74 -35.19 -10.34 2.38
N ILE A 75 -35.73 -11.10 3.35
CA ILE A 75 -34.91 -11.74 4.40
C ILE A 75 -33.82 -12.60 3.77
N LYS A 76 -34.19 -13.44 2.79
CA LYS A 76 -33.26 -14.31 2.06
C LYS A 76 -32.15 -13.50 1.39
N LYS A 77 -32.53 -12.47 0.62
CA LYS A 77 -31.59 -11.58 -0.08
C LYS A 77 -30.64 -10.89 0.88
N GLU A 78 -31.15 -10.31 1.98
CA GLU A 78 -30.31 -9.62 2.96
C GLU A 78 -29.36 -10.56 3.71
N LEU A 79 -29.83 -11.75 4.08
CA LEU A 79 -28.99 -12.77 4.73
C LEU A 79 -27.92 -13.28 3.79
N PHE A 80 -28.28 -13.66 2.57
CA PHE A 80 -27.35 -14.11 1.55
C PHE A 80 -26.28 -13.03 1.31
N ASN A 81 -26.68 -11.76 1.15
CA ASN A 81 -25.75 -10.65 1.02
C ASN A 81 -24.81 -10.49 2.22
N LYS A 82 -25.29 -10.65 3.45
CA LYS A 82 -24.45 -10.59 4.66
C LYS A 82 -23.48 -11.77 4.76
N MET A 83 -23.89 -12.94 4.31
CA MET A 83 -23.07 -14.15 4.37
C MET A 83 -21.97 -14.20 3.32
N ILE A 84 -22.28 -13.80 2.08
CA ILE A 84 -21.29 -13.80 1.00
C ILE A 84 -20.32 -12.64 1.14
N LYS A 85 -20.77 -11.49 1.67
CA LYS A 85 -19.89 -10.38 2.05
C LYS A 85 -19.18 -10.72 3.37
N GLY A 86 -18.27 -11.69 3.33
CA GLY A 86 -17.41 -12.04 4.45
C GLY A 86 -16.90 -10.79 5.19
N GLU A 87 -17.03 -10.80 6.52
CA GLU A 87 -16.69 -9.69 7.42
C GLU A 87 -15.19 -9.38 7.52
N THR A 88 -14.39 -9.68 6.50
CA THR A 88 -13.03 -9.14 6.49
C THR A 88 -13.15 -7.65 6.19
N SER A 89 -12.67 -6.83 7.13
CA SER A 89 -12.54 -5.38 6.92
C SER A 89 -11.52 -5.08 5.83
N LEU A 90 -10.47 -5.91 5.73
CA LEU A 90 -9.55 -5.98 4.60
C LEU A 90 -10.18 -6.77 3.46
N ARG A 91 -10.30 -6.14 2.28
CA ARG A 91 -10.93 -6.73 1.09
C ARG A 91 -10.09 -6.42 -0.14
N ARG A 92 -10.23 -7.25 -1.16
CA ARG A 92 -9.67 -7.00 -2.48
C ARG A 92 -10.26 -5.71 -3.05
N VAL A 93 -9.40 -4.87 -3.63
CA VAL A 93 -9.76 -3.67 -4.38
C VAL A 93 -9.13 -3.77 -5.76
N ILE A 94 -9.92 -3.58 -6.81
CA ILE A 94 -9.43 -3.35 -8.16
C ILE A 94 -9.03 -1.89 -8.26
N ASN A 95 -7.74 -1.65 -8.49
CA ASN A 95 -7.21 -0.31 -8.70
C ASN A 95 -7.35 0.05 -10.18
N ALA A 96 -8.37 0.85 -10.51
CA ALA A 96 -8.57 1.43 -11.83
C ALA A 96 -8.18 2.93 -11.86
N THR A 97 -7.40 3.40 -10.88
CA THR A 97 -6.99 4.81 -10.82
C THR A 97 -5.77 5.11 -11.68
N GLY A 98 -4.96 4.11 -12.02
CA GLY A 98 -3.68 4.30 -12.70
C GLY A 98 -2.53 4.69 -11.77
N VAL A 99 -2.78 4.85 -10.47
CA VAL A 99 -1.72 5.13 -9.50
C VAL A 99 -1.02 3.82 -9.12
N VAL A 100 0.24 3.63 -9.51
CA VAL A 100 0.97 2.35 -9.30
C VAL A 100 1.24 2.10 -7.82
N LEU A 101 1.90 3.02 -7.13
CA LEU A 101 2.15 2.98 -5.69
C LEU A 101 1.02 3.70 -4.94
N HIS A 102 -0.17 3.11 -4.94
CA HIS A 102 -1.33 3.71 -4.30
C HIS A 102 -1.32 3.47 -2.78
N THR A 103 -1.08 4.51 -1.99
CA THR A 103 -0.95 4.40 -0.52
C THR A 103 -2.19 3.81 0.16
N ASN A 104 -3.39 4.20 -0.28
CA ASN A 104 -4.64 3.68 0.29
C ASN A 104 -4.95 2.23 -0.12
N CYS A 105 -4.30 1.71 -1.17
CA CYS A 105 -4.52 0.35 -1.68
C CYS A 105 -3.34 -0.59 -1.35
N GLY A 106 -2.46 -0.20 -0.42
CA GLY A 106 -1.38 -1.06 0.07
C GLY A 106 -0.05 -0.93 -0.67
N ARG A 107 0.15 0.11 -1.49
CA ARG A 107 1.41 0.39 -2.22
C ARG A 107 1.80 -0.75 -3.18
N ALA A 108 3.00 -1.32 -3.00
CA ALA A 108 3.56 -2.33 -3.88
C ALA A 108 2.85 -3.69 -3.71
N LEU A 109 2.50 -4.30 -4.85
CA LEU A 109 2.06 -5.68 -4.89
C LEU A 109 3.28 -6.61 -4.91
N LEU A 110 3.13 -7.79 -4.33
CA LEU A 110 4.14 -8.84 -4.41
C LEU A 110 3.98 -9.64 -5.71
N ALA A 111 5.11 -10.09 -6.27
CA ALA A 111 5.08 -11.05 -7.38
C ALA A 111 4.36 -12.35 -6.94
N PRO A 112 3.61 -13.03 -7.83
CA PRO A 112 2.86 -14.24 -7.46
C PRO A 112 3.73 -15.35 -6.86
N GLU A 113 4.96 -15.50 -7.33
CA GLU A 113 5.91 -16.47 -6.76
C GLU A 113 6.38 -16.11 -5.35
N VAL A 114 6.57 -14.82 -5.07
CA VAL A 114 6.89 -14.33 -3.72
C VAL A 114 5.71 -14.57 -2.79
N ALA A 115 4.47 -14.32 -3.24
CA ALA A 115 3.27 -14.62 -2.46
C ALA A 115 3.13 -16.12 -2.13
N ARG A 116 3.42 -17.01 -3.10
CA ARG A 116 3.47 -18.46 -2.86
C ARG A 116 4.54 -18.83 -1.85
N PHE A 117 5.75 -18.29 -1.99
CA PHE A 117 6.85 -18.51 -1.05
C PHE A 117 6.46 -18.10 0.38
N ILE A 118 5.78 -16.95 0.56
CA ILE A 118 5.26 -16.53 1.87
C ILE A 118 4.27 -17.55 2.43
N SER A 119 3.33 -18.06 1.62
CA SER A 119 2.35 -19.06 2.06
C SER A 119 3.05 -20.31 2.60
N GLU A 120 4.05 -20.81 1.86
CA GLU A 120 4.86 -21.96 2.27
C GLU A 120 5.58 -21.70 3.60
N GLN A 121 6.16 -20.51 3.78
CA GLN A 121 6.80 -20.11 5.04
C GLN A 121 5.80 -19.88 6.18
N ALA A 122 4.56 -19.50 5.87
CA ALA A 122 3.51 -19.26 6.85
C ALA A 122 2.94 -20.57 7.41
N GLU A 123 2.74 -21.56 6.54
CA GLU A 123 2.09 -22.84 6.83
C GLU A 123 2.99 -23.83 7.58
N ARG A 124 4.30 -23.58 7.63
CA ARG A 124 5.29 -24.51 8.20
C ARG A 124 6.23 -23.84 9.19
N TYR A 125 6.91 -24.65 10.00
CA TYR A 125 8.10 -24.22 10.72
C TYR A 125 9.22 -23.92 9.73
N SER A 126 10.06 -22.93 10.03
CA SER A 126 11.19 -22.55 9.20
C SER A 126 12.43 -22.27 10.03
N ASN A 127 13.59 -22.19 9.37
CA ASN A 127 14.88 -21.86 9.97
C ASN A 127 15.04 -20.35 10.25
N LEU A 128 13.94 -19.66 10.58
CA LEU A 128 13.90 -18.21 10.77
C LEU A 128 14.98 -17.70 11.73
N GLU A 129 15.21 -18.40 12.84
CA GLU A 129 16.28 -18.10 13.81
C GLU A 129 17.08 -19.36 14.18
N LEU A 130 17.17 -20.32 13.26
CA LEU A 130 17.91 -21.57 13.45
C LEU A 130 19.01 -21.67 12.40
N ASN A 131 20.25 -21.84 12.83
CA ASN A 131 21.32 -22.24 11.92
C ASN A 131 21.21 -23.75 11.69
N ILE A 132 20.90 -24.15 10.45
CA ILE A 132 20.71 -25.57 10.10
C ILE A 132 22.02 -26.37 10.23
N GLN A 133 23.17 -25.75 9.97
CA GLN A 133 24.46 -26.45 10.03
C GLN A 133 24.90 -26.74 11.46
N THR A 134 24.66 -25.82 12.40
CA THR A 134 25.06 -25.98 13.81
C THR A 134 23.96 -26.50 14.71
N GLY A 135 22.69 -26.38 14.31
CA GLY A 135 21.52 -26.67 15.15
C GLY A 135 21.24 -25.62 16.23
N GLU A 136 21.99 -24.51 16.26
CA GLU A 136 21.89 -23.48 17.29
C GLU A 136 21.05 -22.26 16.84
N ARG A 137 20.68 -21.43 17.81
CA ARG A 137 19.97 -20.16 17.56
C ARG A 137 20.83 -19.23 16.71
N GLY A 138 20.28 -18.80 15.58
CA GLY A 138 20.90 -17.85 14.64
C GLY A 138 20.21 -16.48 14.61
N SER A 139 20.79 -15.56 13.84
CA SER A 139 20.16 -14.28 13.51
C SER A 139 19.23 -14.45 12.32
N ARG A 140 18.00 -13.91 12.41
CA ARG A 140 17.07 -13.89 11.26
C ARG A 140 17.56 -13.05 10.09
N TYR A 141 18.43 -12.06 10.34
CA TYR A 141 18.86 -11.13 9.30
C TYR A 141 19.78 -11.77 8.25
N VAL A 142 20.34 -12.96 8.53
CA VAL A 142 21.21 -13.68 7.59
C VAL A 142 20.51 -14.01 6.27
N HIS A 143 19.19 -14.16 6.29
CA HIS A 143 18.40 -14.52 5.10
C HIS A 143 18.30 -13.40 4.05
N VAL A 144 18.59 -12.15 4.43
CA VAL A 144 18.50 -10.98 3.53
C VAL A 144 19.76 -10.12 3.51
N GLU A 145 20.62 -10.19 4.53
CA GLU A 145 21.81 -9.34 4.65
C GLU A 145 22.76 -9.52 3.47
N GLU A 146 23.07 -10.76 3.09
CA GLU A 146 23.99 -11.05 1.99
C GLU A 146 23.47 -10.51 0.65
N LEU A 147 22.18 -10.73 0.36
CA LEU A 147 21.52 -10.21 -0.85
C LEU A 147 21.53 -8.68 -0.87
N LEU A 148 21.19 -8.03 0.25
CA LEU A 148 21.21 -6.58 0.36
C LEU A 148 22.62 -6.03 0.15
N CYS A 149 23.65 -6.60 0.78
CA CYS A 149 25.03 -6.17 0.59
C CYS A 149 25.48 -6.36 -0.87
N LYS A 150 25.17 -7.50 -1.49
CA LYS A 150 25.50 -7.80 -2.89
C LYS A 150 24.86 -6.80 -3.85
N LEU A 151 23.56 -6.52 -3.69
CA LEU A 151 22.80 -5.65 -4.58
C LEU A 151 23.14 -4.16 -4.39
N THR A 152 23.42 -3.74 -3.16
CA THR A 152 23.64 -2.33 -2.83
C THR A 152 25.12 -1.92 -2.84
N GLY A 153 26.04 -2.87 -2.64
CA GLY A 153 27.46 -2.61 -2.42
C GLY A 153 27.81 -2.18 -1.00
N ALA A 154 26.86 -2.25 -0.06
CA ALA A 154 27.11 -1.92 1.35
C ALA A 154 27.92 -3.01 2.06
N GLU A 155 28.60 -2.64 3.16
CA GLU A 155 29.38 -3.58 3.97
C GLU A 155 28.51 -4.45 4.87
N ALA A 156 27.38 -3.91 5.33
CA ALA A 156 26.40 -4.59 6.15
C ALA A 156 25.00 -4.04 5.92
N ALA A 157 23.99 -4.85 6.27
CA ALA A 157 22.59 -4.48 6.16
C ALA A 157 21.76 -5.00 7.34
N MET A 158 20.67 -4.32 7.67
CA MET A 158 19.66 -4.83 8.59
C MET A 158 18.27 -4.33 8.20
N VAL A 159 17.24 -5.00 8.73
CA VAL A 159 15.85 -4.71 8.39
C VAL A 159 15.03 -4.57 9.66
N VAL A 160 14.18 -3.54 9.69
CA VAL A 160 13.22 -3.25 10.75
C VAL A 160 11.82 -3.11 10.15
N ASN A 161 10.81 -2.90 10.99
CA ASN A 161 9.39 -2.90 10.62
C ASN A 161 9.04 -2.02 9.41
N ASN A 162 9.51 -0.77 9.38
CA ASN A 162 9.30 0.17 8.28
C ASN A 162 10.38 1.26 8.29
N ASN A 163 10.45 2.08 7.24
CA ASN A 163 11.48 3.12 7.15
C ASN A 163 11.39 4.18 8.26
N ALA A 164 10.18 4.47 8.76
CA ALA A 164 10.01 5.34 9.93
C ALA A 164 10.73 4.79 11.17
N ALA A 165 10.61 3.47 11.41
CA ALA A 165 11.34 2.77 12.45
C ALA A 165 12.86 2.77 12.21
N ALA A 166 13.30 2.71 10.95
CA ALA A 166 14.73 2.80 10.60
C ALA A 166 15.31 4.17 10.98
N VAL A 167 14.63 5.25 10.59
CA VAL A 167 15.01 6.61 10.96
C VAL A 167 14.97 6.79 12.48
N LEU A 168 13.91 6.34 13.16
CA LEU A 168 13.80 6.40 14.63
C LEU A 168 14.98 5.70 15.31
N LEU A 169 15.30 4.47 14.90
CA LEU A 169 16.40 3.68 15.45
C LEU A 169 17.76 4.36 15.22
N MET A 170 17.94 4.92 14.03
CA MET A 170 19.14 5.68 13.66
C MET A 170 19.34 6.88 14.57
N MET A 171 18.30 7.70 14.77
CA MET A 171 18.35 8.86 15.66
C MET A 171 18.62 8.45 17.11
N ASN A 172 17.92 7.42 17.60
CA ASN A 172 18.10 6.95 18.97
C ASN A 172 19.49 6.41 19.23
N THR A 173 20.10 5.75 18.25
CA THR A 173 21.43 5.16 18.41
C THR A 173 22.54 6.21 18.35
N PHE A 174 22.44 7.19 17.45
CA PHE A 174 23.56 8.07 17.14
C PHE A 174 23.40 9.51 17.63
N ALA A 175 22.18 9.97 17.90
CA ALA A 175 21.88 11.38 18.15
C ALA A 175 21.04 11.63 19.42
N GLN A 176 20.92 10.67 20.33
CA GLN A 176 20.17 10.87 21.57
C GLN A 176 20.75 12.03 22.39
N GLY A 177 19.96 13.09 22.56
CA GLY A 177 20.34 14.31 23.28
C GLY A 177 21.27 15.25 22.50
N LYS A 178 21.64 14.92 21.26
CA LYS A 178 22.62 15.63 20.43
C LYS A 178 22.00 16.26 19.19
N GLU A 179 22.74 17.14 18.54
CA GLU A 179 22.30 17.90 17.37
C GLU A 179 22.38 17.09 16.07
N VAL A 180 21.33 17.20 15.25
CA VAL A 180 21.27 16.65 13.88
C VAL A 180 20.99 17.79 12.93
N ILE A 181 21.94 18.04 12.03
CA ILE A 181 21.84 19.13 11.06
C ILE A 181 21.17 18.61 9.79
N VAL A 182 20.11 19.28 9.34
CA VAL A 182 19.35 18.92 8.14
C VAL A 182 18.81 20.17 7.44
N SER A 183 18.70 20.10 6.11
CA SER A 183 18.12 21.17 5.30
C SER A 183 16.65 21.38 5.65
N ARG A 184 16.23 22.64 5.78
CA ARG A 184 14.82 23.02 5.99
C ARG A 184 13.90 22.51 4.88
N GLY A 185 14.40 22.49 3.64
CA GLY A 185 13.68 21.95 2.48
C GLY A 185 13.53 20.42 2.48
N GLU A 186 14.13 19.71 3.42
CA GLU A 186 14.11 18.24 3.51
C GLU A 186 13.23 17.75 4.69
N LEU A 187 12.56 18.65 5.41
CA LEU A 187 11.65 18.34 6.51
C LEU A 187 10.25 17.98 6.01
N VAL A 188 10.14 16.77 5.46
CA VAL A 188 8.96 16.36 4.71
C VAL A 188 7.87 15.74 5.59
N GLU A 189 6.62 15.87 5.15
CA GLU A 189 5.49 15.06 5.59
C GLU A 189 5.18 14.04 4.49
N VAL A 190 5.16 12.75 4.84
CA VAL A 190 4.90 11.65 3.89
C VAL A 190 3.65 10.90 4.32
N GLY A 191 2.67 10.81 3.42
CA GLY A 191 1.36 10.25 3.76
C GLY A 191 0.54 11.24 4.61
N GLY A 192 -0.12 10.74 5.66
CA GLY A 192 -1.02 11.57 6.50
C GLY A 192 -0.63 11.73 7.96
N SER A 193 0.43 11.08 8.45
CA SER A 193 0.83 11.15 9.87
C SER A 193 2.34 11.08 10.12
N PHE A 194 3.15 10.72 9.12
CA PHE A 194 4.59 10.66 9.27
C PHE A 194 5.21 12.01 8.90
N ARG A 195 5.79 12.67 9.89
CA ARG A 195 6.56 13.91 9.75
C ARG A 195 7.98 13.65 10.17
N ILE A 196 8.94 13.92 9.27
CA ILE A 196 10.36 13.75 9.57
C ILE A 196 10.74 14.44 10.89
N PRO A 197 10.44 15.73 11.14
CA PRO A 197 10.79 16.40 12.39
C PRO A 197 10.32 15.66 13.65
N GLU A 198 9.11 15.10 13.63
CA GLU A 198 8.52 14.44 14.79
C GLU A 198 9.17 13.08 15.06
N VAL A 199 9.53 12.34 14.00
CA VAL A 199 10.28 11.08 14.15
C VAL A 199 11.71 11.32 14.60
N LEU A 200 12.36 12.39 14.12
CA LEU A 200 13.69 12.79 14.58
C LEU A 200 13.68 13.11 16.09
N LYS A 201 12.74 13.93 16.53
CA LYS A 201 12.56 14.27 17.96
C LYS A 201 12.21 13.05 18.80
N ALA A 202 11.32 12.17 18.32
CA ALA A 202 10.95 10.94 19.03
C ALA A 202 12.14 9.98 19.21
N GLY A 203 13.09 10.01 18.27
CA GLY A 203 14.37 9.30 18.39
C GLY A 203 15.32 9.93 19.42
N GLY A 204 15.03 11.12 19.92
CA GLY A 204 15.83 11.86 20.89
C GLY A 204 16.81 12.86 20.28
N ALA A 205 16.73 13.11 18.97
CA ALA A 205 17.58 14.09 18.30
C ALA A 205 17.12 15.53 18.59
N LYS A 206 18.09 16.44 18.73
CA LYS A 206 17.86 17.90 18.69
C LYS A 206 18.01 18.36 17.24
N LEU A 207 16.90 18.77 16.63
CA LEU A 207 16.87 19.19 15.24
C LEU A 207 17.53 20.56 15.05
N VAL A 208 18.52 20.65 14.16
CA VAL A 208 19.14 21.91 13.72
C VAL A 208 18.86 22.10 12.23
N GLU A 209 17.92 22.99 11.92
CA GLU A 209 17.49 23.24 10.54
C GLU A 209 18.34 24.32 9.89
N VAL A 210 18.85 24.04 8.69
CA VAL A 210 19.72 24.98 7.94
C VAL A 210 19.14 25.34 6.57
N GLY A 211 19.63 26.44 6.01
CA GLY A 211 19.19 26.96 4.71
C GLY A 211 17.73 27.43 4.69
N ALA A 212 17.14 27.43 3.49
CA ALA A 212 15.76 27.80 3.23
C ALA A 212 15.01 26.64 2.55
N THR A 213 13.69 26.76 2.42
CA THR A 213 12.83 25.73 1.82
C THR A 213 13.28 25.35 0.40
N ASN A 214 13.63 26.34 -0.42
CA ASN A 214 13.98 26.14 -1.82
C ASN A 214 15.51 26.04 -2.05
N LYS A 215 16.32 26.66 -1.20
CA LYS A 215 17.78 26.74 -1.38
C LYS A 215 18.52 26.45 -0.08
N THR A 216 19.35 25.43 -0.10
CA THR A 216 20.31 25.13 0.96
C THR A 216 21.68 24.92 0.35
N TRP A 217 22.69 25.62 0.87
CA TRP A 217 24.07 25.56 0.41
C TRP A 217 24.95 24.81 1.41
N LEU A 218 26.09 24.30 0.97
CA LEU A 218 27.02 23.56 1.84
C LEU A 218 27.50 24.42 3.03
N LYS A 219 27.70 25.73 2.83
CA LYS A 219 28.05 26.68 3.90
C LYS A 219 27.00 26.77 5.01
N ASP A 220 25.73 26.50 4.71
CA ASP A 220 24.66 26.55 5.70
C ASP A 220 24.79 25.37 6.67
N TYR A 221 25.19 24.20 6.17
CA TYR A 221 25.57 23.06 7.01
C TYR A 221 26.83 23.34 7.82
N GLU A 222 27.90 23.81 7.18
CA GLU A 222 29.19 24.05 7.86
C GLU A 222 29.06 25.05 9.01
N ALA A 223 28.31 26.14 8.82
CA ALA A 223 28.13 27.17 9.83
C ALA A 223 27.32 26.70 11.06
N ALA A 224 26.55 25.63 10.93
CA ALA A 224 25.71 25.08 12.01
C ALA A 224 26.42 24.00 12.84
N ILE A 225 27.60 23.55 12.43
CA ILE A 225 28.36 22.51 13.15
C ILE A 225 28.84 23.07 14.49
N SER A 226 28.58 22.31 15.56
CA SER A 226 28.95 22.61 16.93
C SER A 226 29.60 21.38 17.60
N SER A 227 30.06 21.53 18.85
CA SER A 227 30.52 20.39 19.66
C SER A 227 29.41 19.39 20.00
N GLU A 228 28.15 19.80 19.90
CA GLU A 228 26.98 18.96 20.18
C GLU A 228 26.47 18.23 18.93
N THR A 229 27.04 18.51 17.75
CA THR A 229 26.65 17.87 16.49
C THR A 229 27.02 16.39 16.50
N ALA A 230 26.02 15.53 16.33
CA ALA A 230 26.20 14.09 16.21
C ALA A 230 26.36 13.62 14.76
N MET A 231 25.64 14.23 13.82
CA MET A 231 25.64 13.83 12.42
C MET A 231 25.04 14.88 11.49
N LEU A 232 25.36 14.74 10.20
CA LEU A 232 24.69 15.44 9.11
C LEU A 232 23.65 14.49 8.50
N LEU A 233 22.41 14.97 8.38
CA LEU A 233 21.30 14.21 7.81
C LEU A 233 20.89 14.80 6.46
N LYS A 234 20.69 13.91 5.50
CA LYS A 234 20.02 14.18 4.23
C LYS A 234 18.69 13.43 4.17
N VAL A 235 17.65 14.06 3.66
CA VAL A 235 16.36 13.37 3.41
C VAL A 235 15.90 13.62 1.99
N HIS A 236 15.55 12.55 1.27
CA HIS A 236 15.07 12.64 -0.09
C HIS A 236 13.59 13.06 -0.14
N THR A 237 13.27 14.04 -0.97
CA THR A 237 11.90 14.57 -1.17
C THR A 237 11.07 13.66 -2.09
N SER A 238 10.86 12.40 -1.70
CA SER A 238 10.25 11.36 -2.57
C SER A 238 8.81 11.63 -3.03
N ASN A 239 8.05 12.47 -2.32
CA ASN A 239 6.60 12.66 -2.54
C ASN A 239 6.20 14.06 -3.02
N TYR A 240 7.15 14.97 -3.21
CA TYR A 240 6.92 16.28 -3.84
C TYR A 240 8.21 16.80 -4.48
N ARG A 241 8.11 17.83 -5.32
CA ARG A 241 9.26 18.56 -5.84
C ARG A 241 9.04 20.07 -5.65
N VAL A 242 10.14 20.79 -5.38
CA VAL A 242 10.15 22.26 -5.43
C VAL A 242 10.68 22.66 -6.81
N GLU A 243 9.91 23.45 -7.55
CA GLU A 243 10.29 23.94 -8.87
C GLU A 243 10.64 25.44 -8.84
N GLY A 244 11.40 25.91 -9.84
CA GLY A 244 11.89 27.29 -9.93
C GLY A 244 13.30 27.47 -9.38
N PHE A 245 13.52 28.51 -8.56
CA PHE A 245 14.85 28.82 -8.02
C PHE A 245 15.21 27.91 -6.84
N THR A 246 15.78 26.74 -7.14
CA THR A 246 16.14 25.75 -6.13
C THR A 246 17.64 25.43 -6.08
N HIS A 247 18.10 24.95 -4.93
CA HIS A 247 19.46 24.43 -4.73
C HIS A 247 19.44 23.40 -3.59
N THR A 248 20.04 22.23 -3.82
CA THR A 248 20.20 21.17 -2.80
C THR A 248 21.66 20.75 -2.74
N VAL A 249 22.13 20.42 -1.54
CA VAL A 249 23.47 19.86 -1.33
C VAL A 249 23.41 18.36 -1.62
N SER A 250 24.32 17.86 -2.45
CA SER A 250 24.38 16.43 -2.75
C SER A 250 24.90 15.61 -1.56
N GLY A 251 24.56 14.32 -1.52
CA GLY A 251 25.09 13.41 -0.49
C GLY A 251 26.62 13.34 -0.50
N ALA A 252 27.25 13.39 -1.69
CA ALA A 252 28.71 13.37 -1.82
C ALA A 252 29.38 14.63 -1.24
N GLU A 253 28.79 15.82 -1.44
CA GLU A 253 29.28 17.05 -0.82
C GLU A 253 29.16 17.00 0.70
N LEU A 254 28.05 16.47 1.24
CA LEU A 254 27.88 16.29 2.68
C LEU A 254 28.89 15.28 3.23
N VAL A 255 29.13 14.16 2.56
CA VAL A 255 30.13 13.16 2.98
C VAL A 255 31.51 13.79 3.09
N LYS A 256 31.93 14.59 2.10
CA LYS A 256 33.20 15.31 2.16
C LYS A 256 33.28 16.24 3.37
N LEU A 257 32.23 17.03 3.62
CA LEU A 257 32.17 17.89 4.82
C LEU A 257 32.20 17.06 6.12
N GLY A 258 31.52 15.93 6.15
CA GLY A 258 31.52 15.00 7.28
C GLY A 258 32.90 14.44 7.56
N GLU A 259 33.64 14.04 6.54
CA GLU A 259 35.03 13.57 6.65
C GLU A 259 35.95 14.66 7.21
N ASP A 260 35.85 15.88 6.68
CA ASP A 260 36.66 17.03 7.12
C ASP A 260 36.40 17.41 8.59
N LYS A 261 35.19 17.14 9.11
CA LYS A 261 34.76 17.50 10.47
C LYS A 261 34.67 16.30 11.42
N GLY A 262 34.93 15.09 10.96
CA GLY A 262 34.82 13.85 11.76
C GLY A 262 33.38 13.47 12.13
N LEU A 263 32.39 13.83 11.30
CA LEU A 263 30.96 13.57 11.53
C LEU A 263 30.42 12.53 10.54
N PRO A 264 29.60 11.56 10.99
CA PRO A 264 28.92 10.66 10.07
C PRO A 264 27.84 11.41 9.27
N VAL A 265 27.67 10.98 8.03
CA VAL A 265 26.58 11.43 7.15
C VAL A 265 25.64 10.28 6.90
N MET A 266 24.36 10.53 7.10
CA MET A 266 23.30 9.53 6.92
C MET A 266 22.20 10.08 6.03
N GLU A 267 21.56 9.21 5.26
CA GLU A 267 20.47 9.60 4.36
C GLU A 267 19.24 8.73 4.53
N ASP A 268 18.10 9.39 4.71
CA ASP A 268 16.80 8.79 4.47
C ASP A 268 16.45 8.93 2.98
N LEU A 269 16.82 7.91 2.21
CA LEU A 269 16.54 7.85 0.76
C LEU A 269 15.04 7.65 0.51
N GLY A 270 14.34 6.96 1.41
CA GLY A 270 12.90 6.81 1.39
C GLY A 270 12.35 5.89 0.29
N SER A 271 12.64 6.15 -0.99
CA SER A 271 12.06 5.47 -2.17
C SER A 271 12.51 4.02 -2.34
N GLY A 272 13.77 3.74 -2.01
CA GLY A 272 14.34 2.39 -2.08
C GLY A 272 14.54 1.89 -3.50
N SER A 273 14.85 2.77 -4.45
CA SER A 273 15.01 2.37 -5.85
C SER A 273 16.37 1.73 -6.15
N PHE A 274 16.36 0.62 -6.89
CA PHE A 274 17.56 0.06 -7.53
C PHE A 274 17.86 0.67 -8.90
N PHE A 275 16.88 1.31 -9.54
CA PHE A 275 17.00 1.92 -10.87
C PHE A 275 16.68 3.42 -10.83
N ASP A 276 17.35 4.20 -11.66
CA ASP A 276 17.20 5.66 -11.68
C ASP A 276 16.03 6.16 -12.55
N GLY A 277 15.35 5.24 -13.26
CA GLY A 277 14.22 5.55 -14.14
C GLY A 277 14.62 6.15 -15.50
N ALA A 278 15.90 6.38 -15.78
CA ALA A 278 16.34 7.02 -17.01
C ALA A 278 15.94 6.22 -18.27
N ASN A 279 16.01 4.88 -18.19
CA ASN A 279 15.58 3.99 -19.27
C ASN A 279 14.06 4.03 -19.53
N LEU A 280 13.27 4.58 -18.59
CA LEU A 280 11.84 4.81 -18.73
C LEU A 280 11.52 6.24 -19.18
N GLY A 281 12.55 7.06 -19.43
CA GLY A 281 12.40 8.48 -19.76
C GLY A 281 12.08 9.37 -18.56
N PHE A 282 12.25 8.89 -17.33
CA PHE A 282 11.94 9.66 -16.13
C PHE A 282 13.11 10.56 -15.72
N PRO A 283 12.85 11.67 -14.98
CA PRO A 283 13.90 12.40 -14.29
C PRO A 283 14.68 11.45 -13.36
N PRO A 284 16.01 11.60 -13.24
CA PRO A 284 16.81 10.71 -12.41
C PRO A 284 16.32 10.68 -10.96
N GLU A 285 16.04 9.47 -10.45
CA GLU A 285 15.81 9.20 -9.03
C GLU A 285 17.09 8.64 -8.42
N PRO A 286 17.51 9.10 -7.21
CA PRO A 286 18.69 8.55 -6.55
C PRO A 286 18.51 7.07 -6.26
N THR A 287 19.48 6.24 -6.67
CA THR A 287 19.45 4.80 -6.41
C THR A 287 20.19 4.45 -5.12
N ILE A 288 19.77 3.35 -4.47
CA ILE A 288 20.41 2.85 -3.26
C ILE A 288 21.93 2.68 -3.48
N LYS A 289 22.32 2.12 -4.63
CA LYS A 289 23.72 1.86 -4.98
C LYS A 289 24.52 3.15 -5.18
N GLN A 290 23.93 4.17 -5.81
CA GLN A 290 24.57 5.48 -5.96
C GLN A 290 24.79 6.13 -4.59
N THR A 291 23.79 6.09 -3.71
CA THR A 291 23.88 6.66 -2.36
C THR A 291 24.94 5.94 -1.50
N VAL A 292 24.96 4.61 -1.51
CA VAL A 292 26.02 3.85 -0.79
C VAL A 292 27.41 4.18 -1.34
N LYS A 293 27.57 4.22 -2.67
CA LYS A 293 28.84 4.56 -3.33
C LYS A 293 29.32 5.99 -3.04
N ALA A 294 28.40 6.92 -2.73
CA ALA A 294 28.76 8.28 -2.34
C ALA A 294 29.45 8.37 -0.97
N GLY A 295 29.54 7.28 -0.21
CA GLY A 295 30.33 7.19 1.03
C GLY A 295 29.54 7.43 2.32
N LEU A 296 28.22 7.46 2.24
CA LEU A 296 27.36 7.65 3.40
C LEU A 296 27.56 6.53 4.43
N SER A 297 27.54 6.90 5.71
CA SER A 297 27.71 5.95 6.81
C SER A 297 26.53 4.99 6.90
N LEU A 298 25.31 5.49 6.71
CA LEU A 298 24.06 4.72 6.67
C LEU A 298 23.08 5.33 5.66
N VAL A 299 22.32 4.45 5.00
CA VAL A 299 21.23 4.79 4.10
C VAL A 299 19.99 4.00 4.52
N THR A 300 18.85 4.67 4.68
CA THR A 300 17.57 4.06 5.03
C THR A 300 16.54 4.21 3.92
N PHE A 301 15.72 3.18 3.68
CA PHE A 301 14.64 3.24 2.69
C PHE A 301 13.51 2.25 2.96
N SER A 302 12.37 2.47 2.30
CA SER A 302 11.20 1.58 2.35
C SER A 302 11.33 0.38 1.40
N GLY A 303 10.86 -0.80 1.84
CA GLY A 303 10.75 -2.00 1.00
C GLY A 303 9.51 -2.03 0.07
N ASP A 304 8.45 -1.32 0.40
CA ASP A 304 7.13 -1.35 -0.26
C ASP A 304 6.87 -0.17 -1.21
N LYS A 305 7.94 0.47 -1.67
CA LYS A 305 7.90 1.54 -2.68
C LYS A 305 8.53 1.04 -3.97
N LEU A 306 9.62 1.66 -4.45
CA LEU A 306 10.26 1.29 -5.71
C LEU A 306 11.04 -0.02 -5.63
N LEU A 307 11.37 -0.50 -4.43
CA LEU A 307 11.87 -1.86 -4.26
C LEU A 307 10.81 -2.89 -4.69
N GLY A 308 9.51 -2.59 -4.55
CA GLY A 308 8.43 -3.45 -5.01
C GLY A 308 8.22 -4.70 -4.14
N GLY A 309 8.68 -4.66 -2.88
CA GLY A 309 8.57 -5.73 -1.91
C GLY A 309 7.55 -5.43 -0.80
N PRO A 310 7.70 -6.07 0.38
CA PRO A 310 6.81 -5.85 1.51
C PRO A 310 7.16 -4.56 2.27
N GLN A 311 6.28 -4.15 3.19
CA GLN A 311 6.61 -3.07 4.12
C GLN A 311 7.85 -3.45 4.93
N ALA A 312 8.92 -2.68 4.79
CA ALA A 312 10.15 -2.88 5.54
C ALA A 312 10.90 -1.55 5.67
N GLY A 313 11.68 -1.41 6.74
CA GLY A 313 12.69 -0.37 6.89
C GLY A 313 14.04 -1.01 6.68
N ILE A 314 14.68 -0.72 5.56
CA ILE A 314 15.94 -1.34 5.20
C ILE A 314 17.04 -0.33 5.49
N ILE A 315 18.07 -0.78 6.21
CA ILE A 315 19.23 0.02 6.59
C ILE A 315 20.47 -0.66 6.00
N VAL A 316 21.21 0.06 5.16
CA VAL A 316 22.46 -0.41 4.56
C VAL A 316 23.58 0.61 4.81
N GLY A 317 24.82 0.16 4.91
CA GLY A 317 25.97 1.07 5.03
C GLY A 317 27.20 0.41 5.60
N LYS A 318 27.97 1.18 6.38
CA LYS A 318 29.22 0.74 7.01
C LYS A 318 28.95 -0.26 8.13
N LYS A 319 29.76 -1.32 8.22
CA LYS A 319 29.55 -2.44 9.14
C LYS A 319 29.55 -2.01 10.61
N SER A 320 30.43 -1.09 10.99
CA SER A 320 30.53 -0.57 12.36
C SER A 320 29.26 0.17 12.82
N PHE A 321 28.58 0.88 11.93
CA PHE A 321 27.34 1.58 12.24
C PHE A 321 26.16 0.61 12.34
N VAL A 322 26.06 -0.35 11.42
CA VAL A 322 25.00 -1.38 11.46
C VAL A 322 25.12 -2.24 12.72
N GLN A 323 26.33 -2.57 13.18
CA GLN A 323 26.53 -3.31 14.43
C GLN A 323 26.04 -2.54 15.67
N GLN A 324 26.25 -1.22 15.72
CA GLN A 324 25.75 -0.38 16.81
C GLN A 324 24.22 -0.35 16.83
N LEU A 325 23.57 -0.26 15.66
CA LEU A 325 22.11 -0.36 15.56
C LEU A 325 21.60 -1.71 16.06
N ARG A 326 22.25 -2.82 15.70
CA ARG A 326 21.88 -4.17 16.18
C ARG A 326 21.98 -4.32 17.68
N ALA A 327 22.93 -3.64 18.32
CA ALA A 327 23.11 -3.67 19.78
C ALA A 327 22.05 -2.84 20.53
N ASN A 328 21.36 -1.93 19.85
CA ASN A 328 20.30 -1.11 20.45
C ASN A 328 19.07 -1.97 20.78
N GLN A 329 18.57 -1.87 22.02
CA GLN A 329 17.40 -2.62 22.50
C GLN A 329 16.11 -2.30 21.72
N LEU A 330 15.97 -1.11 21.15
CA LEU A 330 14.83 -0.77 20.28
C LEU A 330 14.74 -1.68 19.05
N THR A 331 15.86 -2.24 18.58
CA THR A 331 15.86 -3.22 17.49
C THR A 331 14.96 -4.41 17.78
N ARG A 332 14.78 -4.80 19.05
CA ARG A 332 13.88 -5.90 19.42
C ARG A 332 12.40 -5.52 19.28
N ALA A 333 12.05 -4.27 19.56
CA ALA A 333 10.69 -3.75 19.43
C ALA A 333 10.34 -3.46 17.96
N LEU A 334 11.32 -3.01 17.17
CA LEU A 334 11.17 -2.67 15.75
C LEU A 334 11.45 -3.85 14.81
N ARG A 335 11.65 -5.05 15.36
CA ARG A 335 12.05 -6.24 14.61
C ARG A 335 11.00 -6.63 13.58
N VAL A 336 11.46 -6.89 12.36
CA VAL A 336 10.63 -7.40 11.25
C VAL A 336 10.08 -8.80 11.55
N ASP A 337 8.86 -9.09 11.11
CA ASP A 337 8.21 -10.40 11.27
C ASP A 337 8.66 -11.42 10.21
N LYS A 338 8.18 -12.68 10.36
CA LYS A 338 8.55 -13.80 9.48
C LYS A 338 8.09 -13.58 8.04
N LEU A 339 6.86 -13.12 7.84
CA LEU A 339 6.23 -13.02 6.53
C LEU A 339 6.87 -11.90 5.72
N THR A 340 7.09 -10.75 6.35
CA THR A 340 7.82 -9.64 5.72
C THR A 340 9.24 -10.04 5.35
N LEU A 341 9.94 -10.80 6.19
CA LEU A 341 11.29 -11.25 5.88
C LEU A 341 11.32 -12.22 4.68
N ALA A 342 10.41 -13.20 4.64
CA ALA A 342 10.29 -14.12 3.50
C ALA A 342 9.91 -13.38 2.20
N ALA A 343 8.99 -12.43 2.29
CA ALA A 343 8.59 -11.60 1.17
C ALA A 343 9.76 -10.75 0.63
N LEU A 344 10.56 -10.19 1.53
CA LEU A 344 11.73 -9.40 1.17
C LEU A 344 12.81 -10.28 0.53
N GLU A 345 13.10 -11.47 1.10
CA GLU A 345 14.04 -12.42 0.49
C GLU A 345 13.63 -12.80 -0.93
N GLY A 346 12.37 -13.21 -1.13
CA GLY A 346 11.84 -13.55 -2.44
C GLY A 346 11.97 -12.40 -3.43
N THR A 347 11.65 -11.18 -3.00
CA THR A 347 11.77 -9.98 -3.85
C THR A 347 13.23 -9.66 -4.20
N LEU A 348 14.16 -9.76 -3.25
CA LEU A 348 15.58 -9.51 -3.49
C LEU A 348 16.20 -10.56 -4.43
N ARG A 349 15.73 -11.81 -4.39
CA ARG A 349 16.15 -12.85 -5.34
C ARG A 349 15.77 -12.50 -6.78
N LEU A 350 14.59 -11.90 -7.01
CA LEU A 350 14.22 -11.42 -8.36
C LEU A 350 15.19 -10.36 -8.87
N TYR A 351 15.62 -9.43 -8.02
CA TYR A 351 16.68 -8.48 -8.40
C TYR A 351 18.01 -9.20 -8.70
N ASP A 352 18.41 -10.15 -7.85
CA ASP A 352 19.68 -10.87 -8.00
C ASP A 352 19.75 -11.71 -9.28
N ASN A 353 18.60 -12.27 -9.69
CA ASN A 353 18.45 -13.04 -10.94
C ASN A 353 18.30 -12.15 -12.19
N GLY A 354 18.14 -10.84 -12.04
CA GLY A 354 17.84 -9.94 -13.16
C GLY A 354 16.39 -9.98 -13.64
N GLU A 355 15.48 -10.55 -12.84
CA GLU A 355 14.05 -10.74 -13.12
C GLU A 355 13.20 -9.56 -12.64
N PHE A 356 13.74 -8.34 -12.66
CA PHE A 356 13.08 -7.14 -12.13
C PHE A 356 11.74 -6.83 -12.83
N ASN A 357 11.54 -7.30 -14.07
CA ASN A 357 10.27 -7.17 -14.80
C ASN A 357 9.13 -8.03 -14.20
N GLU A 358 9.43 -9.02 -13.36
CA GLU A 358 8.42 -9.80 -12.63
C GLU A 358 7.91 -9.07 -11.39
N ILE A 359 8.64 -8.05 -10.92
CA ILE A 359 8.25 -7.21 -9.80
C ILE A 359 7.12 -6.28 -10.26
N PRO A 360 5.90 -6.37 -9.68
CA PRO A 360 4.71 -5.71 -10.22
C PRO A 360 4.85 -4.20 -10.43
N VAL A 361 5.54 -3.50 -9.52
CA VAL A 361 5.79 -2.05 -9.64
C VAL A 361 6.55 -1.74 -10.92
N TRP A 362 7.66 -2.43 -11.19
CA TRP A 362 8.46 -2.21 -12.40
C TRP A 362 7.73 -2.64 -13.66
N ARG A 363 6.98 -3.74 -13.61
CA ARG A 363 6.13 -4.17 -14.74
C ARG A 363 5.09 -3.12 -15.12
N MET A 364 4.43 -2.51 -14.13
CA MET A 364 3.41 -1.46 -14.37
C MET A 364 4.02 -0.14 -14.85
N LEU A 365 5.19 0.24 -14.32
CA LEU A 365 5.89 1.45 -14.73
C LEU A 365 6.48 1.35 -16.13
N SER A 366 6.94 0.16 -16.53
CA SER A 366 7.54 -0.10 -17.84
C SER A 366 6.58 -0.65 -18.89
N ALA A 367 5.28 -0.74 -18.58
CA ALA A 367 4.26 -1.28 -19.48
C ALA A 367 4.26 -0.50 -20.82
N PRO A 368 4.49 -1.18 -21.97
CA PRO A 368 4.46 -0.53 -23.28
C PRO A 368 3.07 0.04 -23.58
N LEU A 369 3.02 1.22 -24.20
CA LEU A 369 1.76 1.90 -24.51
C LEU A 369 0.83 1.05 -25.39
N ASP A 370 1.39 0.28 -26.34
CA ASP A 370 0.62 -0.62 -27.20
C ASP A 370 -0.09 -1.72 -26.41
N ARG A 371 0.54 -2.26 -25.34
CA ARG A 371 -0.11 -3.24 -24.46
C ARG A 371 -1.24 -2.63 -23.64
N LEU A 372 -1.08 -1.38 -23.22
CA LEU A 372 -2.14 -0.63 -22.52
C LEU A 372 -3.30 -0.34 -23.48
N TYR A 373 -3.01 -0.02 -24.74
CA TYR A 373 -4.03 0.12 -25.78
C TYR A 373 -4.81 -1.18 -26.01
N GLU A 374 -4.11 -2.31 -26.20
CA GLU A 374 -4.75 -3.63 -26.36
C GLU A 374 -5.70 -3.92 -25.19
N THR A 375 -5.21 -3.78 -23.96
CA THR A 375 -6.00 -4.02 -22.75
C THR A 375 -7.20 -3.07 -22.64
N GLY A 376 -6.99 -1.78 -22.94
CA GLY A 376 -8.04 -0.77 -22.96
C GLY A 376 -9.10 -1.03 -24.03
N PHE A 377 -8.69 -1.46 -25.23
CA PHE A 377 -9.58 -1.77 -26.34
C PHE A 377 -10.43 -3.01 -26.05
N GLU A 378 -9.86 -4.03 -25.42
CA GLU A 378 -10.60 -5.20 -24.97
C GLU A 378 -11.66 -4.85 -23.92
N LEU A 379 -11.29 -4.04 -22.91
CA LEU A 379 -12.23 -3.54 -21.90
C LEU A 379 -13.35 -2.69 -22.53
N PHE A 380 -12.99 -1.77 -23.42
CA PHE A 380 -13.92 -0.94 -24.17
C PHE A 380 -14.94 -1.78 -24.94
N THR A 381 -14.46 -2.75 -25.71
CA THR A 381 -15.30 -3.64 -26.53
C THR A 381 -16.28 -4.45 -25.69
N ALA A 382 -15.84 -4.92 -24.50
CA ALA A 382 -16.70 -5.62 -23.58
C ALA A 382 -17.79 -4.70 -22.99
N LEU A 383 -17.41 -3.50 -22.53
CA LEU A 383 -18.30 -2.56 -21.88
C LEU A 383 -19.31 -1.89 -22.83
N GLN A 384 -18.95 -1.69 -24.10
CA GLN A 384 -19.85 -1.12 -25.10
C GLN A 384 -21.14 -1.93 -25.33
N ARG A 385 -21.15 -3.20 -24.93
CA ARG A 385 -22.34 -4.06 -24.99
C ARG A 385 -23.41 -3.64 -23.98
N ASN A 386 -23.01 -2.94 -22.92
CA ASN A 386 -23.91 -2.47 -21.89
C ASN A 386 -24.59 -1.15 -22.31
N GLN A 387 -25.86 -1.24 -22.69
CA GLN A 387 -26.65 -0.10 -23.17
C GLN A 387 -26.94 0.96 -22.09
N LYS A 388 -26.72 0.65 -20.80
CA LYS A 388 -27.00 1.56 -19.68
C LYS A 388 -25.88 2.58 -19.44
N ILE A 389 -24.72 2.37 -20.04
CA ILE A 389 -23.56 3.24 -19.91
C ILE A 389 -23.12 3.75 -21.29
N GLU A 390 -22.49 4.93 -21.29
CA GLU A 390 -21.69 5.43 -22.40
C GLU A 390 -20.22 5.10 -22.09
N VAL A 391 -19.48 4.60 -23.08
CA VAL A 391 -18.10 4.14 -22.94
C VAL A 391 -17.24 4.79 -24.02
N LYS A 392 -16.05 5.27 -23.65
CA LYS A 392 -15.04 5.78 -24.58
C LYS A 392 -13.67 5.22 -24.22
N LEU A 393 -12.88 4.91 -25.25
CA LEU A 393 -11.46 4.63 -25.13
C LEU A 393 -10.70 5.92 -25.48
N GLN A 394 -9.79 6.35 -24.62
CA GLN A 394 -9.01 7.56 -24.83
C GLN A 394 -7.62 7.48 -24.19
N GLU A 395 -6.70 8.30 -24.69
CA GLU A 395 -5.40 8.54 -24.09
C GLU A 395 -5.56 9.36 -22.81
N ASP A 396 -4.72 9.08 -21.81
CA ASP A 396 -4.61 9.85 -20.57
C ASP A 396 -3.20 9.66 -19.99
N VAL A 397 -2.97 10.15 -18.78
CA VAL A 397 -1.73 9.92 -18.03
C VAL A 397 -2.02 9.23 -16.69
N SER A 398 -1.24 8.21 -16.39
CA SER A 398 -1.18 7.56 -15.08
C SER A 398 -0.13 8.25 -14.20
N GLN A 399 -0.08 7.85 -12.92
CA GLN A 399 0.83 8.42 -11.94
C GLN A 399 1.65 7.31 -11.25
N VAL A 400 2.90 7.60 -10.91
CA VAL A 400 3.73 6.66 -10.12
C VAL A 400 3.11 6.46 -8.74
N GLY A 401 2.67 7.53 -8.08
CA GLY A 401 2.08 7.48 -6.75
C GLY A 401 3.08 7.68 -5.60
N GLY A 402 2.72 7.21 -4.42
CA GLY A 402 3.50 7.41 -3.20
C GLY A 402 4.79 6.59 -3.22
N GLY A 403 5.90 7.19 -3.62
CA GLY A 403 7.20 6.56 -3.40
C GLY A 403 8.39 7.15 -4.14
N ALA A 404 8.15 7.83 -5.26
CA ALA A 404 9.13 8.57 -6.07
C ALA A 404 8.40 9.31 -7.19
N TRP A 405 9.12 10.13 -7.96
CA TRP A 405 8.63 10.74 -9.21
C TRP A 405 7.24 11.38 -9.12
N PRO A 406 7.01 12.31 -8.16
CA PRO A 406 5.68 12.87 -7.91
C PRO A 406 5.15 13.77 -9.05
N THR A 407 6.00 14.10 -10.04
CA THR A 407 5.66 14.95 -11.19
C THR A 407 5.70 14.20 -12.52
N VAL A 408 6.01 12.89 -12.52
CA VAL A 408 6.06 12.10 -13.76
C VAL A 408 4.66 11.68 -14.17
N GLU A 409 4.28 12.10 -15.38
CA GLU A 409 3.08 11.64 -16.06
C GLU A 409 3.43 10.45 -16.97
N LEU A 410 2.67 9.36 -16.84
CA LEU A 410 2.92 8.12 -17.59
C LEU A 410 1.83 7.96 -18.68
N PRO A 411 2.15 8.10 -19.98
CA PRO A 411 1.17 7.93 -21.05
C PRO A 411 0.45 6.58 -20.95
N THR A 412 -0.88 6.59 -20.97
CA THR A 412 -1.73 5.40 -20.77
C THR A 412 -2.96 5.44 -21.67
N TRP A 413 -3.70 4.33 -21.66
CA TRP A 413 -5.05 4.25 -22.23
C TRP A 413 -6.07 4.00 -21.13
N VAL A 414 -7.18 4.71 -21.21
CA VAL A 414 -8.26 4.63 -20.22
C VAL A 414 -9.59 4.31 -20.91
N CYS A 415 -10.41 3.51 -20.23
CA CYS A 415 -11.83 3.41 -20.53
C CYS A 415 -12.58 4.38 -19.63
N THR A 416 -13.22 5.38 -20.22
CA THR A 416 -14.09 6.27 -19.47
C THR A 416 -15.54 5.88 -19.64
N ILE A 417 -16.26 5.85 -18.53
CA ILE A 417 -17.68 5.49 -18.50
C ILE A 417 -18.52 6.56 -17.84
N ARG A 418 -19.77 6.66 -18.29
CA ARG A 418 -20.80 7.52 -17.70
C ARG A 418 -22.14 6.80 -17.77
N PRO A 419 -22.97 6.83 -16.72
CA PRO A 419 -24.27 6.21 -16.80
C PRO A 419 -25.20 7.05 -17.68
N ARG A 420 -26.07 6.40 -18.47
CA ARG A 420 -27.09 7.10 -19.27
C ARG A 420 -28.27 7.61 -18.42
N LYS A 421 -28.45 7.02 -17.24
CA LYS A 421 -29.44 7.41 -16.22
C LYS A 421 -28.75 7.46 -14.86
N GLY A 422 -29.12 8.44 -14.03
CA GLY A 422 -28.44 8.69 -12.76
C GLY A 422 -27.15 9.50 -12.93
N SER A 423 -26.36 9.59 -11.87
CA SER A 423 -25.14 10.39 -11.79
C SER A 423 -23.88 9.54 -11.77
N VAL A 424 -22.76 10.12 -12.20
CA VAL A 424 -21.44 9.49 -12.10
C VAL A 424 -21.05 9.16 -10.66
N ILE A 425 -21.51 9.96 -9.70
CA ILE A 425 -21.27 9.73 -8.27
C ILE A 425 -21.98 8.46 -7.78
N GLU A 426 -23.21 8.22 -8.24
CA GLU A 426 -23.95 6.99 -7.92
C GLU A 426 -23.28 5.76 -8.54
N LEU A 427 -22.83 5.88 -9.80
CA LEU A 427 -22.08 4.81 -10.46
C LEU A 427 -20.74 4.52 -9.75
N GLU A 428 -19.99 5.54 -9.32
CA GLU A 428 -18.75 5.37 -8.54
C GLU A 428 -19.04 4.64 -7.23
N LYS A 429 -20.06 5.08 -6.51
CA LYS A 429 -20.45 4.48 -5.24
C LYS A 429 -20.86 3.02 -5.45
N PHE A 430 -21.57 2.73 -6.52
CA PHE A 430 -21.92 1.37 -6.91
C PHE A 430 -20.70 0.50 -7.19
N LEU A 431 -19.71 1.01 -7.95
CA LEU A 431 -18.45 0.31 -8.21
C LEU A 431 -17.68 0.02 -6.92
N ARG A 432 -17.55 1.01 -6.03
CA ARG A 432 -16.79 0.88 -4.78
C ARG A 432 -17.46 -0.02 -3.73
N LEU A 433 -18.79 -0.05 -3.69
CA LEU A 433 -19.56 -0.84 -2.72
C LEU A 433 -19.93 -2.26 -3.20
N GLY A 434 -19.36 -2.69 -4.34
CA GLY A 434 -19.49 -4.04 -4.88
C GLY A 434 -18.89 -5.13 -3.98
N SER A 435 -19.08 -6.39 -4.37
CA SER A 435 -18.43 -7.55 -3.72
C SER A 435 -16.91 -7.48 -3.83
N VAL A 436 -16.41 -7.05 -5.00
CA VAL A 436 -15.06 -6.55 -5.20
C VAL A 436 -15.16 -5.04 -5.39
N ALA A 437 -14.45 -4.27 -4.56
CA ALA A 437 -14.46 -2.83 -4.67
C ALA A 437 -13.64 -2.40 -5.89
N ILE A 438 -14.22 -1.57 -6.77
CA ILE A 438 -13.51 -1.00 -7.92
C ILE A 438 -13.30 0.49 -7.65
N LEU A 439 -12.03 0.90 -7.52
CA LEU A 439 -11.66 2.29 -7.28
C LEU A 439 -11.19 2.93 -8.58
N SER A 440 -11.79 4.08 -8.93
CA SER A 440 -11.52 4.80 -10.18
C SER A 440 -11.35 6.30 -9.92
N ARG A 441 -10.91 7.05 -10.93
CA ARG A 441 -10.89 8.52 -10.88
C ARG A 441 -12.22 9.07 -11.42
N ILE A 442 -12.66 10.23 -10.94
CA ILE A 442 -13.71 11.01 -11.60
C ILE A 442 -13.06 12.24 -12.25
N HIS A 443 -13.28 12.44 -13.55
CA HIS A 443 -12.79 13.61 -14.27
C HIS A 443 -13.86 14.14 -15.24
N LYS A 444 -14.19 15.43 -15.15
CA LYS A 444 -15.18 16.11 -16.01
C LYS A 444 -16.49 15.33 -16.21
N ASP A 445 -17.05 14.79 -15.12
CA ASP A 445 -18.27 13.96 -15.14
C ASP A 445 -18.13 12.64 -15.94
N TRP A 446 -16.96 12.01 -15.83
CA TRP A 446 -16.70 10.64 -16.28
C TRP A 446 -15.97 9.86 -15.19
N ILE A 447 -16.33 8.60 -15.01
CA ILE A 447 -15.46 7.64 -14.32
C ILE A 447 -14.34 7.25 -15.28
N VAL A 448 -13.11 7.36 -14.84
CA VAL A 448 -11.90 7.01 -15.60
C VAL A 448 -11.31 5.74 -15.04
N MET A 449 -11.29 4.68 -15.86
CA MET A 449 -10.68 3.40 -15.54
C MET A 449 -9.37 3.26 -16.32
N ASP A 450 -8.26 3.42 -15.61
CA ASP A 450 -6.92 3.29 -16.17
C ASP A 450 -6.45 1.83 -16.08
N VAL A 451 -6.11 1.27 -17.24
CA VAL A 451 -5.77 -0.15 -17.39
C VAL A 451 -4.34 -0.48 -16.95
N ARG A 452 -3.49 0.51 -16.68
CA ARG A 452 -2.10 0.27 -16.23
C ARG A 452 -2.02 -0.60 -14.98
N THR A 453 -2.96 -0.40 -14.07
CA THR A 453 -2.98 -1.07 -12.77
C THR A 453 -3.91 -2.28 -12.72
N PHE A 454 -4.48 -2.68 -13.87
CA PHE A 454 -5.30 -3.89 -13.95
C PHE A 454 -4.41 -5.12 -13.82
N LEU A 455 -4.82 -6.02 -12.94
CA LEU A 455 -4.24 -7.34 -12.80
C LEU A 455 -5.02 -8.37 -13.61
N LYS A 456 -4.51 -9.60 -13.60
CA LYS A 456 -5.21 -10.74 -14.18
C LYS A 456 -6.63 -10.83 -13.59
N ASP A 457 -7.61 -11.05 -14.45
CA ASP A 457 -9.03 -11.22 -14.12
C ASP A 457 -9.75 -9.95 -13.60
N ASP A 458 -9.07 -8.81 -13.47
CA ASP A 458 -9.69 -7.54 -13.03
C ASP A 458 -10.69 -7.01 -14.07
N ARG A 459 -10.37 -7.14 -15.36
CA ARG A 459 -11.24 -6.69 -16.46
C ARG A 459 -12.59 -7.40 -16.43
N GLU A 460 -12.57 -8.73 -16.28
CA GLU A 460 -13.76 -9.57 -16.23
C GLU A 460 -14.66 -9.17 -15.05
N GLU A 461 -14.07 -8.91 -13.89
CA GLU A 461 -14.80 -8.48 -12.71
C GLU A 461 -15.41 -7.07 -12.88
N VAL A 462 -14.70 -6.15 -13.54
CA VAL A 462 -15.24 -4.82 -13.89
C VAL A 462 -16.45 -4.94 -14.83
N VAL A 463 -16.34 -5.75 -15.88
CA VAL A 463 -17.43 -5.98 -16.84
C VAL A 463 -18.64 -6.58 -16.13
N ARG A 464 -18.43 -7.66 -15.37
CA ARG A 464 -19.47 -8.34 -14.58
C ARG A 464 -20.17 -7.38 -13.63
N ARG A 465 -19.41 -6.54 -12.91
CA ARG A 465 -19.99 -5.55 -11.99
C ARG A 465 -20.84 -4.51 -12.71
N LEU A 466 -20.42 -4.05 -13.88
CA LEU A 466 -21.15 -3.04 -14.64
C LEU A 466 -22.43 -3.58 -15.29
N GLU A 467 -22.50 -4.87 -15.61
CA GLU A 467 -23.75 -5.51 -16.09
C GLU A 467 -24.88 -5.44 -15.05
N GLU A 468 -24.53 -5.41 -13.75
CA GLU A 468 -25.45 -5.29 -12.62
C GLU A 468 -25.93 -3.84 -12.37
N TRP A 469 -25.41 -2.84 -13.08
CA TRP A 469 -25.87 -1.44 -12.95
C TRP A 469 -27.29 -1.30 -13.49
N GLU A 470 -28.16 -0.53 -12.82
CA GLU A 470 -29.58 -0.33 -13.22
C GLU A 470 -29.89 1.10 -13.65
#